data_AF-A0A803V991-F1
#
_entry.id   AF-A0A803V991-F1
#
_cell.length_a   1.000
_cell.length_b   1.000
_cell.length_c   1.000
_cell.angle_alpha   90.00
_cell.angle_beta   90.00
_cell.angle_gamma   90.00
#
_symmetry.space_group_name_H-M   'P 1'
#
loop_
_entity.id
_entity.type
_entity.pdbx_description
1 polymer ?
#
loop_
_entity_poly.entity_id
_entity_poly.type
_entity_poly.pdbx_seq_one_letter_code
_entity_poly.pdbx_strand_id
1 'polypeptide(L)'
;MKKFFPVRVVKPWHRMPRESVAAPSLGVFKARLGAARSKQRWWKVSRPMDSLQGPFQAKPLCDFMILFMPHFPFPSGAAWARGLLSWARPERWLASGSLFPLSCIHTSTSLQRIGKIGKWEKKNRIVYPPQLPGEPRRPAEIYHCRREIKYSKDKMWYLAKLIKGMSIDQALAQLEFSDKKGAKVIKEVLLEAQEMAVRKHNVEFKSNLHIAESQTGRGRYVKRVRCHGKGMFGMMKISRCHYFVKLVEGPPPPPEPPKTGFDQAKEYVQQLRNRTLVHTL
;
A
#
# COMPACT_ATOMS: atom_id res chain seq x y z
N MET A 1 22.74 -54.33 15.76
CA MET A 1 22.43 -52.95 15.31
C MET A 1 23.34 -51.96 16.03
N LYS A 2 24.22 -51.23 15.34
CA LYS A 2 25.05 -50.16 15.95
C LYS A 2 24.52 -48.79 15.48
N LYS A 3 24.04 -47.95 16.41
CA LYS A 3 23.50 -46.61 16.11
C LYS A 3 24.64 -45.59 16.06
N PHE A 4 25.07 -45.22 14.85
CA PHE A 4 25.99 -44.09 14.67
C PHE A 4 25.23 -42.77 14.80
N PHE A 5 25.53 -42.01 15.86
CA PHE A 5 25.15 -40.60 15.96
C PHE A 5 26.30 -39.74 15.38
N PRO A 6 26.06 -38.86 14.38
CA PRO A 6 27.10 -37.99 13.87
C PRO A 6 27.39 -36.86 14.87
N VAL A 7 28.55 -36.95 15.54
CA VAL A 7 29.07 -35.88 16.40
C VAL A 7 29.36 -34.65 15.54
N ARG A 8 28.67 -33.54 15.80
CA ARG A 8 28.93 -32.26 15.14
C ARG A 8 30.15 -31.60 15.79
N VAL A 9 31.33 -31.79 15.18
CA VAL A 9 32.53 -31.02 15.50
C VAL A 9 32.27 -29.54 15.17
N VAL A 10 32.32 -28.69 16.18
CA VAL A 10 32.24 -27.23 16.00
C VAL A 10 33.60 -26.75 15.48
N LYS A 11 33.68 -26.40 14.19
CA LYS A 11 34.86 -25.70 13.66
C LYS A 11 34.96 -24.32 14.33
N PRO A 12 36.11 -23.96 14.95
CA PRO A 12 36.31 -22.61 15.47
C PRO A 12 36.22 -21.58 14.33
N TRP A 13 35.33 -20.61 14.48
CA TRP A 13 35.24 -19.49 13.55
C TRP A 13 36.54 -18.67 13.60
N HIS A 14 37.15 -18.41 12.44
CA HIS A 14 38.29 -17.51 12.37
C HIS A 14 37.83 -16.08 12.72
N ARG A 15 38.34 -15.54 13.82
CA ARG A 15 38.19 -14.11 14.14
C ARG A 15 38.91 -13.31 13.06
N MET A 16 38.22 -12.36 12.44
CA MET A 16 38.92 -11.27 11.76
C MET A 16 39.75 -10.49 12.79
N PRO A 17 40.97 -10.04 12.43
CA PRO A 17 41.78 -9.21 13.31
C PRO A 17 41.02 -7.91 13.62
N ARG A 18 41.08 -7.47 14.87
CA ARG A 18 40.66 -6.11 15.25
C ARG A 18 41.77 -5.14 14.88
N GLU A 19 41.81 -4.74 13.61
CA GLU A 19 42.50 -3.51 13.25
C GLU A 19 41.72 -2.33 13.85
N SER A 20 42.40 -1.56 14.69
CA SER A 20 41.87 -0.32 15.26
C SER A 20 41.88 0.76 14.17
N VAL A 21 40.79 0.83 13.39
CA VAL A 21 40.54 1.97 12.51
C VAL A 21 40.48 3.22 13.39
N ALA A 22 41.50 4.07 13.27
CA ALA A 22 41.62 5.29 14.07
C ALA A 22 40.39 6.18 13.86
N ALA A 23 39.82 6.69 14.95
CA ALA A 23 38.72 7.64 14.87
C ALA A 23 39.17 8.92 14.16
N PRO A 24 38.41 9.46 13.18
CA PRO A 24 38.75 10.73 12.55
C PRO A 24 38.88 11.84 13.60
N SER A 25 39.99 12.57 13.56
CA SER A 25 40.27 13.61 14.56
C SER A 25 39.22 14.72 14.55
N LEU A 26 39.06 15.39 15.71
CA LEU A 26 37.96 16.34 15.97
C LEU A 26 37.88 17.51 14.95
N GLY A 27 38.98 17.82 14.26
CA GLY A 27 39.01 18.82 13.18
C GLY A 27 38.16 18.44 11.97
N VAL A 28 38.20 17.16 11.54
CA VAL A 28 37.44 16.67 10.37
C VAL A 28 35.92 16.73 10.64
N PHE A 29 35.52 16.50 11.90
CA PHE A 29 34.11 16.59 12.30
C PHE A 29 33.61 18.04 12.37
N LYS A 30 34.45 18.99 12.84
CA LYS A 30 34.10 20.43 12.86
C LYS A 30 33.95 21.03 11.46
N ALA A 31 34.80 20.64 10.50
CA ALA A 31 34.69 21.12 9.11
C ALA A 31 33.31 20.82 8.48
N ARG A 32 32.72 19.66 8.80
CA ARG A 32 31.41 19.25 8.25
C ARG A 32 30.21 19.94 8.92
N LEU A 33 30.36 20.43 10.16
CA LEU A 33 29.34 21.21 10.87
C LEU A 33 29.36 22.71 10.50
N GLY A 34 30.52 23.26 10.13
CA GLY A 34 30.64 24.65 9.67
C GLY A 34 29.83 24.94 8.39
N ALA A 35 29.91 24.04 7.41
CA ALA A 35 29.18 24.16 6.13
C ALA A 35 27.65 24.00 6.27
N ALA A 36 27.15 23.47 7.39
CA ALA A 36 25.71 23.27 7.63
C ALA A 36 25.03 24.49 8.28
N ARG A 37 25.79 25.38 8.94
CA ARG A 37 25.23 26.57 9.63
C ARG A 37 25.12 27.83 8.76
N SER A 38 25.85 27.93 7.65
CA SER A 38 25.77 29.11 6.75
C SER A 38 24.46 29.17 5.94
N LYS A 39 23.86 28.01 5.59
CA LYS A 39 22.62 27.97 4.78
C LYS A 39 21.31 28.25 5.52
N GLN A 40 21.31 28.31 6.86
CA GLN A 40 20.14 28.75 7.63
C GLN A 40 20.13 30.26 7.98
N ARG A 41 21.19 31.01 7.65
CA ARG A 41 21.26 32.46 7.92
C ARG A 41 20.91 33.36 6.73
N TRP A 42 20.79 32.80 5.51
CA TRP A 42 20.49 33.56 4.28
C TRP A 42 19.02 33.57 3.85
N TRP A 43 18.17 32.69 4.40
CA TRP A 43 16.72 32.71 4.15
C TRP A 43 15.94 33.59 5.15
N LYS A 44 16.63 34.47 5.89
CA LYS A 44 16.04 35.30 6.94
C LYS A 44 16.43 36.78 6.89
N VAL A 45 16.74 37.28 5.69
CA VAL A 45 16.83 38.73 5.38
C VAL A 45 16.27 38.99 3.98
N SER A 46 14.95 39.19 3.88
CA SER A 46 14.30 39.97 2.82
C SER A 46 12.79 40.09 3.04
N ARG A 47 12.32 41.35 3.04
CA ARG A 47 10.91 41.81 2.96
C ARG A 47 10.11 41.79 4.29
N PRO A 48 9.16 42.74 4.45
CA PRO A 48 9.27 43.67 5.57
C PRO A 48 8.27 43.43 6.70
N MET A 49 8.39 44.28 7.71
CA MET A 49 7.73 44.25 9.00
C MET A 49 6.68 45.35 9.07
N ASP A 50 5.40 44.98 9.15
CA ASP A 50 4.29 45.77 9.68
C ASP A 50 3.18 44.76 10.06
N SER A 51 2.85 44.50 11.32
CA SER A 51 2.42 45.34 12.45
C SER A 51 0.90 45.30 12.62
N LEU A 52 0.44 44.48 13.60
CA LEU A 52 -0.68 44.76 14.50
C LEU A 52 -0.75 43.69 15.61
N GLN A 53 -0.87 44.12 16.86
CA GLN A 53 -0.79 43.26 18.06
C GLN A 53 -2.06 42.44 18.36
N GLY A 54 -1.87 41.31 19.05
CA GLY A 54 -2.90 40.56 19.79
C GLY A 54 -2.26 39.45 20.65
N PRO A 55 -2.53 39.33 21.97
CA PRO A 55 -1.65 38.58 22.87
C PRO A 55 -2.00 37.09 23.08
N PHE A 56 -0.96 36.35 23.48
CA PHE A 56 -0.93 35.12 24.28
C PHE A 56 -2.27 34.61 24.87
N GLN A 57 -2.66 33.38 24.52
CA GLN A 57 -2.67 32.27 25.48
C GLN A 57 -2.68 30.90 24.77
N ALA A 58 -1.93 29.95 25.32
CA ALA A 58 -2.00 28.54 24.94
C ALA A 58 -2.48 27.72 26.14
N LYS A 59 -3.49 26.86 25.94
CA LYS A 59 -3.79 25.75 26.85
C LYS A 59 -4.23 24.50 26.05
N PRO A 60 -3.72 23.31 26.38
CA PRO A 60 -4.22 22.04 25.86
C PRO A 60 -5.43 21.56 26.67
N LEU A 61 -6.26 20.68 26.10
CA LEU A 61 -7.29 19.94 26.84
C LEU A 61 -7.53 18.57 26.18
N CYS A 62 -7.16 17.52 26.91
CA CYS A 62 -7.72 16.17 26.79
C CYS A 62 -8.23 15.77 28.18
N ASP A 63 -9.25 14.90 28.20
CA ASP A 63 -9.91 14.29 29.37
C ASP A 63 -10.61 15.31 30.31
N PHE A 64 -11.92 15.20 30.58
CA PHE A 64 -12.52 14.14 31.39
C PHE A 64 -14.07 14.14 31.31
N MET A 65 -14.70 13.04 31.75
CA MET A 65 -16.15 12.86 32.05
C MET A 65 -17.15 13.02 30.89
N ILE A 66 -18.06 12.08 30.59
CA ILE A 66 -18.94 11.23 31.43
C ILE A 66 -19.81 12.07 32.37
N LEU A 67 -21.04 12.36 31.92
CA LEU A 67 -22.32 12.33 32.66
C LEU A 67 -23.34 13.21 31.90
N PHE A 68 -24.38 12.61 31.32
CA PHE A 68 -25.78 12.84 31.72
C PHE A 68 -26.74 12.00 30.86
N MET A 69 -27.53 11.15 31.54
CA MET A 69 -28.67 10.45 30.94
C MET A 69 -29.90 11.35 30.95
N PRO A 70 -30.76 11.34 29.90
CA PRO A 70 -32.12 11.83 30.01
C PRO A 70 -33.00 10.80 30.71
N HIS A 71 -33.78 11.23 31.71
CA HIS A 71 -34.75 10.40 32.42
C HIS A 71 -35.93 10.00 31.54
N PHE A 72 -36.34 8.73 31.61
CA PHE A 72 -37.68 8.27 31.21
C PHE A 72 -38.61 8.23 32.44
N PRO A 73 -39.87 8.66 32.34
CA PRO A 73 -40.83 8.54 33.44
C PRO A 73 -41.47 7.14 33.49
N PHE A 74 -41.53 6.57 34.69
CA PHE A 74 -42.32 5.37 35.00
C PHE A 74 -43.75 5.78 35.41
N PRO A 75 -44.81 5.12 34.90
CA PRO A 75 -46.10 5.10 35.55
C PRO A 75 -46.16 4.01 36.62
N SER A 76 -46.78 4.32 37.75
CA SER A 76 -47.05 3.39 38.86
C SER A 76 -48.35 2.60 38.63
N GLY A 77 -48.37 1.33 39.04
CA GLY A 77 -49.56 0.46 38.94
C GLY A 77 -49.36 -0.91 39.55
N ALA A 78 -50.05 -1.16 40.67
CA ALA A 78 -50.14 -2.43 41.41
C ALA A 78 -50.73 -3.59 40.57
N ALA A 79 -50.66 -4.88 40.92
CA ALA A 79 -49.82 -5.68 41.84
C ALA A 79 -50.19 -7.19 41.65
N TRP A 80 -49.65 -8.09 42.50
CA TRP A 80 -50.00 -9.53 42.65
C TRP A 80 -49.57 -10.46 41.49
N ALA A 81 -49.26 -11.76 41.70
CA ALA A 81 -48.72 -12.47 42.87
C ALA A 81 -48.24 -13.89 42.44
N ARG A 82 -47.16 -14.39 43.07
CA ARG A 82 -46.77 -15.82 43.30
C ARG A 82 -46.91 -16.87 42.17
N GLY A 83 -45.85 -17.65 41.95
CA GLY A 83 -45.93 -18.87 41.14
C GLY A 83 -44.62 -19.68 41.02
N LEU A 84 -44.11 -20.23 42.13
CA LEU A 84 -43.07 -21.25 42.09
C LEU A 84 -43.71 -22.63 41.82
N LEU A 85 -43.35 -23.30 40.72
CA LEU A 85 -42.61 -24.57 40.77
C LEU A 85 -42.17 -25.04 39.37
N SER A 86 -41.16 -25.91 39.36
CA SER A 86 -40.72 -26.69 38.20
C SER A 86 -41.74 -27.78 37.82
N TRP A 87 -41.61 -28.37 36.62
CA TRP A 87 -41.45 -29.82 36.41
C TRP A 87 -41.26 -30.20 34.92
N ALA A 88 -40.50 -31.28 34.70
CA ALA A 88 -40.58 -32.28 33.62
C ALA A 88 -40.71 -31.88 32.12
N ARG A 89 -39.66 -32.22 31.34
CA ARG A 89 -39.81 -33.02 30.08
C ARG A 89 -40.26 -34.45 30.47
N PRO A 90 -40.91 -35.28 29.60
CA PRO A 90 -40.81 -35.37 28.13
C PRO A 90 -42.20 -35.29 27.44
N GLU A 91 -42.53 -35.76 26.22
CA GLU A 91 -41.84 -36.60 25.22
C GLU A 91 -42.07 -36.17 23.75
N ARG A 92 -41.06 -36.49 22.93
CA ARG A 92 -41.06 -36.96 21.53
C ARG A 92 -42.40 -37.08 20.77
N TRP A 93 -42.51 -36.27 19.72
CA TRP A 93 -43.24 -36.65 18.49
C TRP A 93 -42.29 -36.62 17.29
N LEU A 94 -42.34 -37.68 16.48
CA LEU A 94 -41.49 -37.87 15.31
C LEU A 94 -42.09 -37.13 14.11
N ALA A 95 -41.47 -36.04 13.68
CA ALA A 95 -41.78 -35.41 12.40
C ALA A 95 -40.92 -36.04 11.29
N SER A 96 -41.55 -36.56 10.24
CA SER A 96 -40.88 -37.16 9.08
C SER A 96 -40.18 -36.09 8.23
N GLY A 97 -38.87 -35.95 8.42
CA GLY A 97 -38.04 -35.02 7.63
C GLY A 97 -37.64 -35.58 6.27
N SER A 98 -38.51 -35.49 5.26
CA SER A 98 -38.10 -35.65 3.85
C SER A 98 -37.57 -34.32 3.29
N LEU A 99 -36.30 -34.02 3.58
CA LEU A 99 -35.59 -32.92 2.94
C LEU A 99 -34.26 -33.39 2.36
N PHE A 100 -34.12 -33.15 1.06
CA PHE A 100 -32.98 -33.51 0.22
C PHE A 100 -31.64 -33.11 0.84
N PRO A 101 -30.57 -33.92 0.66
CA PRO A 101 -29.24 -33.49 1.03
C PRO A 101 -28.81 -32.34 0.12
N LEU A 102 -28.97 -31.10 0.60
CA LEU A 102 -28.31 -29.93 0.04
C LEU A 102 -26.80 -30.13 0.20
N SER A 103 -26.18 -30.73 -0.81
CA SER A 103 -24.74 -30.79 -0.93
C SER A 103 -24.24 -29.36 -1.18
N CYS A 104 -23.85 -28.69 -0.10
CA CYS A 104 -23.22 -27.36 -0.12
C CYS A 104 -21.80 -27.44 -0.71
N ILE A 105 -21.68 -27.94 -1.94
CA ILE A 105 -20.44 -27.90 -2.70
C ILE A 105 -20.20 -26.43 -3.06
N HIS A 106 -19.31 -25.77 -2.32
CA HIS A 106 -18.89 -24.39 -2.59
C HIS A 106 -18.03 -24.28 -3.87
N THR A 107 -18.61 -24.57 -5.04
CA THR A 107 -18.00 -24.39 -6.37
C THR A 107 -18.05 -22.94 -6.83
N SER A 108 -17.13 -22.10 -6.33
CA SER A 108 -16.88 -20.78 -6.97
C SER A 108 -15.49 -20.17 -6.75
N THR A 109 -14.76 -20.52 -5.69
CA THR A 109 -13.56 -19.75 -5.28
C THR A 109 -12.23 -20.51 -5.20
N SER A 110 -12.22 -21.85 -5.31
CA SER A 110 -11.00 -22.66 -5.23
C SER A 110 -10.21 -22.73 -6.56
N LEU A 111 -10.89 -22.86 -7.70
CA LEU A 111 -10.27 -23.15 -9.00
C LEU A 111 -9.45 -22.00 -9.62
N GLN A 112 -9.57 -20.75 -9.15
CA GLN A 112 -8.71 -19.65 -9.64
C GLN A 112 -7.22 -19.82 -9.25
N ARG A 113 -6.89 -20.76 -8.37
CA ARG A 113 -5.52 -20.95 -7.84
C ARG A 113 -4.65 -21.92 -8.66
N ILE A 114 -5.26 -22.71 -9.55
CA ILE A 114 -4.61 -23.81 -10.29
C ILE A 114 -4.90 -23.66 -11.80
N GLY A 115 -4.67 -22.44 -12.33
CA GLY A 115 -5.16 -22.03 -13.66
C GLY A 115 -4.34 -20.94 -14.38
N LYS A 116 -3.02 -20.92 -14.14
CA LYS A 116 -1.92 -20.30 -14.92
C LYS A 116 -1.98 -18.85 -15.47
N ILE A 117 -3.07 -18.10 -15.43
CA ILE A 117 -3.09 -16.66 -15.81
C ILE A 117 -3.74 -15.84 -14.69
N GLY A 118 -2.98 -14.92 -14.10
CA GLY A 118 -3.46 -14.01 -13.07
C GLY A 118 -4.38 -12.91 -13.61
N LYS A 119 -5.11 -12.25 -12.70
CA LYS A 119 -6.09 -11.21 -13.08
C LYS A 119 -5.49 -10.01 -13.84
N TRP A 120 -4.17 -9.78 -13.73
CA TRP A 120 -3.49 -8.67 -14.41
C TRP A 120 -3.26 -9.00 -15.88
N GLU A 121 -2.69 -10.18 -16.14
CA GLU A 121 -2.36 -10.70 -17.46
C GLU A 121 -3.63 -11.01 -18.28
N LYS A 122 -4.78 -11.26 -17.63
CA LYS A 122 -6.08 -11.37 -18.29
C LYS A 122 -6.55 -10.05 -18.93
N LYS A 123 -6.12 -8.89 -18.44
CA LYS A 123 -6.56 -7.59 -18.99
C LYS A 123 -6.12 -7.39 -20.44
N ASN A 124 -4.96 -7.91 -20.83
CA ASN A 124 -4.46 -7.89 -22.22
C ASN A 124 -5.31 -8.72 -23.19
N ARG A 125 -6.26 -9.52 -22.71
CA ARG A 125 -7.17 -10.33 -23.53
C ARG A 125 -8.55 -9.68 -23.71
N ILE A 126 -8.75 -8.48 -23.17
CA ILE A 126 -9.98 -7.71 -23.36
C ILE A 126 -9.94 -7.15 -24.78
N VAL A 127 -10.91 -7.56 -25.60
CA VAL A 127 -11.13 -7.03 -26.95
C VAL A 127 -12.25 -6.01 -26.85
N TYR A 128 -12.01 -4.80 -27.35
CA TYR A 128 -13.02 -3.74 -27.41
C TYR A 128 -13.80 -3.82 -28.72
N PRO A 129 -15.05 -3.31 -28.77
CA PRO A 129 -15.75 -3.11 -30.03
C PRO A 129 -14.99 -2.12 -30.94
N PRO A 130 -15.18 -2.21 -32.26
CA PRO A 130 -14.62 -1.27 -33.23
C PRO A 130 -15.10 0.16 -32.94
N GLN A 131 -14.26 1.15 -33.25
CA GLN A 131 -14.59 2.58 -33.08
C GLN A 131 -15.39 3.10 -34.27
N LEU A 132 -16.31 4.03 -34.02
CA LEU A 132 -17.05 4.74 -35.08
C LEU A 132 -16.20 5.88 -35.69
N PRO A 133 -16.40 6.21 -36.98
CA PRO A 133 -15.74 7.37 -37.60
C PRO A 133 -16.23 8.66 -36.91
N GLY A 134 -15.29 9.36 -36.25
CA GLY A 134 -15.57 10.57 -35.46
C GLY A 134 -15.35 10.40 -33.95
N GLU A 135 -15.20 9.18 -33.44
CA GLU A 135 -14.72 8.97 -32.06
C GLU A 135 -13.24 9.35 -31.92
N PRO A 136 -12.80 9.85 -30.75
CA PRO A 136 -11.38 10.04 -30.48
C PRO A 136 -10.64 8.69 -30.45
N ARG A 137 -9.39 8.70 -30.93
CA ARG A 137 -8.50 7.52 -30.93
C ARG A 137 -8.29 7.01 -29.50
N ARG A 138 -8.71 5.78 -29.23
CA ARG A 138 -8.55 5.13 -27.91
C ARG A 138 -7.07 4.73 -27.68
N PRO A 139 -6.37 5.24 -26.65
CA PRO A 139 -4.98 4.88 -26.40
C PRO A 139 -4.85 3.39 -26.05
N ALA A 140 -3.80 2.73 -26.54
CA ALA A 140 -3.51 1.34 -26.18
C ALA A 140 -3.12 1.21 -24.70
N GLU A 141 -3.72 0.25 -23.99
CA GLU A 141 -3.36 -0.12 -22.62
C GLU A 141 -2.57 -1.44 -22.61
N ILE A 142 -1.39 -1.45 -22.00
CA ILE A 142 -0.55 -2.66 -21.88
C ILE A 142 -0.33 -2.99 -20.41
N TYR A 143 -0.78 -4.18 -19.99
CA TYR A 143 -0.61 -4.67 -18.63
C TYR A 143 0.50 -5.73 -18.58
N HIS A 144 1.57 -5.48 -17.81
CA HIS A 144 2.63 -6.47 -17.60
C HIS A 144 2.97 -6.63 -16.11
N CYS A 145 3.53 -7.79 -15.73
CA CYS A 145 3.94 -8.04 -14.35
C CYS A 145 5.00 -9.14 -14.20
N ARG A 146 5.88 -8.99 -13.21
CA ARG A 146 6.77 -10.06 -12.71
C ARG A 146 6.27 -10.60 -11.37
N ARG A 147 6.15 -11.93 -11.31
CA ARG A 147 5.73 -12.67 -10.10
C ARG A 147 6.93 -13.21 -9.32
N GLU A 148 6.67 -13.59 -8.08
CA GLU A 148 7.59 -14.23 -7.12
C GLU A 148 8.97 -13.56 -6.89
N ILE A 149 9.10 -12.25 -7.15
CA ILE A 149 10.33 -11.49 -6.99
C ILE A 149 10.84 -11.60 -5.54
N LYS A 150 12.10 -11.97 -5.37
CA LYS A 150 12.75 -12.03 -4.03
C LYS A 150 13.16 -10.64 -3.55
N TYR A 151 12.16 -9.85 -3.13
CA TYR A 151 12.34 -8.52 -2.54
C TYR A 151 11.21 -8.19 -1.55
N SER A 152 11.29 -7.05 -0.86
CA SER A 152 10.19 -6.55 -0.02
C SER A 152 9.20 -5.73 -0.85
N LYS A 153 7.90 -5.89 -0.59
CA LYS A 153 6.86 -5.10 -1.29
C LYS A 153 7.08 -3.61 -1.07
N ASP A 154 7.30 -3.18 0.17
CA ASP A 154 7.26 -1.76 0.53
C ASP A 154 8.51 -1.03 -0.01
N LYS A 155 9.67 -1.71 -0.04
CA LYS A 155 10.87 -1.21 -0.73
C LYS A 155 10.67 -1.11 -2.25
N MET A 156 9.89 -2.02 -2.85
CA MET A 156 9.52 -1.94 -4.26
C MET A 156 8.49 -0.83 -4.52
N TRP A 157 7.61 -0.55 -3.56
CA TRP A 157 6.58 0.48 -3.68
C TRP A 157 7.18 1.88 -3.82
N TYR A 158 8.27 2.20 -3.11
CA TYR A 158 8.98 3.48 -3.32
C TYR A 158 9.52 3.63 -4.76
N LEU A 159 10.03 2.55 -5.37
CA LEU A 159 10.46 2.57 -6.77
C LEU A 159 9.27 2.71 -7.72
N ALA A 160 8.19 1.97 -7.47
CA ALA A 160 6.95 2.07 -8.25
C ALA A 160 6.37 3.49 -8.19
N LYS A 161 6.29 4.10 -7.00
CA LYS A 161 5.77 5.45 -6.80
C LYS A 161 6.68 6.53 -7.42
N LEU A 162 8.00 6.32 -7.46
CA LEU A 162 8.95 7.21 -8.14
C LEU A 162 8.68 7.28 -9.66
N ILE A 163 8.42 6.14 -10.30
CA ILE A 163 8.22 6.07 -11.76
C ILE A 163 6.77 6.27 -12.22
N LYS A 164 5.81 6.41 -11.29
CA LYS A 164 4.40 6.63 -11.65
C LYS A 164 4.22 8.01 -12.28
N GLY A 165 3.70 8.06 -13.51
CA GLY A 165 3.47 9.31 -14.25
C GLY A 165 4.65 9.79 -15.09
N MET A 166 5.82 9.11 -15.06
CA MET A 166 6.92 9.41 -15.98
C MET A 166 6.69 8.76 -17.36
N SER A 167 7.33 9.30 -18.40
CA SER A 167 7.52 8.57 -19.66
C SER A 167 8.43 7.35 -19.44
N ILE A 168 8.35 6.34 -20.32
CA ILE A 168 9.19 5.14 -20.12
C ILE A 168 10.68 5.47 -20.21
N ASP A 169 11.10 6.30 -21.16
CA ASP A 169 12.53 6.59 -21.37
C ASP A 169 13.13 7.35 -20.17
N GLN A 170 12.38 8.29 -19.59
CA GLN A 170 12.72 8.95 -18.33
C GLN A 170 12.81 7.93 -17.17
N ALA A 171 11.85 7.01 -17.07
CA ALA A 171 11.87 5.96 -16.04
C ALA A 171 13.05 4.99 -16.21
N LEU A 172 13.41 4.60 -17.44
CA LEU A 172 14.56 3.74 -17.73
C LEU A 172 15.87 4.42 -17.31
N ALA A 173 16.05 5.70 -17.65
CA ALA A 173 17.21 6.48 -17.22
C ALA A 173 17.32 6.57 -15.68
N GLN A 174 16.21 6.83 -14.98
CA GLN A 174 16.20 6.89 -13.51
C GLN A 174 16.47 5.53 -12.84
N LEU A 175 16.05 4.43 -13.47
CA LEU A 175 16.26 3.06 -12.94
C LEU A 175 17.67 2.53 -13.24
N GLU A 176 18.32 2.99 -14.31
CA GLU A 176 19.70 2.66 -14.68
C GLU A 176 20.70 3.06 -13.59
N PHE A 177 20.61 4.30 -13.11
CA PHE A 177 21.49 4.83 -12.07
C PHE A 177 21.07 4.48 -10.63
N SER A 178 20.13 3.54 -10.44
CA SER A 178 19.64 3.18 -9.10
C SER A 178 20.27 1.88 -8.58
N ASP A 179 21.11 1.99 -7.54
CA ASP A 179 21.79 0.86 -6.87
C ASP A 179 20.84 -0.20 -6.27
N LYS A 180 19.55 0.13 -6.16
CA LYS A 180 18.55 -0.75 -5.55
C LYS A 180 18.35 -1.98 -6.45
N LYS A 181 18.55 -3.18 -5.90
CA LYS A 181 18.23 -4.46 -6.57
C LYS A 181 16.86 -4.48 -7.27
N GLY A 182 15.85 -3.81 -6.69
CA GLY A 182 14.52 -3.71 -7.29
C GLY A 182 14.48 -2.93 -8.61
N ALA A 183 15.38 -1.96 -8.82
CA ALA A 183 15.41 -1.13 -10.02
C ALA A 183 15.80 -1.93 -11.27
N LYS A 184 16.80 -2.82 -11.15
CA LYS A 184 17.19 -3.76 -12.22
C LYS A 184 16.00 -4.61 -12.68
N VAL A 185 15.26 -5.18 -11.73
CA VAL A 185 14.05 -5.99 -12.01
C VAL A 185 12.93 -5.16 -12.66
N ILE A 186 12.78 -3.87 -12.29
CA ILE A 186 11.78 -3.00 -12.95
C ILE A 186 12.25 -2.60 -14.36
N LYS A 187 13.54 -2.33 -14.58
CA LYS A 187 14.12 -2.05 -15.90
C LYS A 187 13.84 -3.21 -16.86
N GLU A 188 14.11 -4.45 -16.43
CA GLU A 188 13.74 -5.68 -17.16
C GLU A 188 12.24 -5.71 -17.51
N VAL A 189 11.35 -5.47 -16.54
CA VAL A 189 9.88 -5.47 -16.77
C VAL A 189 9.43 -4.38 -17.74
N LEU A 190 10.02 -3.18 -17.70
CA LEU A 190 9.66 -2.10 -18.61
C LEU A 190 10.09 -2.40 -20.05
N LEU A 191 11.27 -3.00 -20.25
CA LEU A 191 11.74 -3.44 -21.56
C LEU A 191 10.89 -4.60 -22.11
N GLU A 192 10.61 -5.61 -21.29
CA GLU A 192 9.67 -6.70 -21.64
C GLU A 192 8.29 -6.15 -22.05
N ALA A 193 7.79 -5.12 -21.34
CA ALA A 193 6.49 -4.51 -21.62
C ALA A 193 6.49 -3.65 -22.89
N GLN A 194 7.55 -2.88 -23.17
CA GLN A 194 7.71 -2.15 -24.43
C GLN A 194 7.74 -3.10 -25.63
N GLU A 195 8.49 -4.20 -25.54
CA GLU A 195 8.53 -5.23 -26.59
C GLU A 195 7.17 -5.89 -26.81
N MET A 196 6.42 -6.15 -25.74
CA MET A 196 5.04 -6.64 -25.85
C MET A 196 4.10 -5.62 -26.49
N ALA A 197 4.25 -4.32 -26.18
CA ALA A 197 3.42 -3.26 -26.75
C ALA A 197 3.55 -3.20 -28.27
N VAL A 198 4.78 -3.15 -28.78
CA VAL A 198 5.07 -3.11 -30.23
C VAL A 198 4.64 -4.41 -30.92
N ARG A 199 5.03 -5.57 -30.38
CA ARG A 199 4.81 -6.87 -31.07
C ARG A 199 3.38 -7.41 -31.02
N LYS A 200 2.55 -7.00 -30.05
CA LYS A 200 1.23 -7.61 -29.79
C LYS A 200 0.07 -6.63 -29.64
N HIS A 201 0.34 -5.40 -29.21
CA HIS A 201 -0.69 -4.38 -29.01
C HIS A 201 -0.66 -3.31 -30.11
N ASN A 202 0.12 -3.53 -31.18
CA ASN A 202 0.21 -2.68 -32.37
C ASN A 202 0.54 -1.22 -32.05
N VAL A 203 1.44 -0.99 -31.09
CA VAL A 203 1.97 0.35 -30.78
C VAL A 203 3.17 0.64 -31.67
N GLU A 204 3.09 1.69 -32.48
CA GLU A 204 4.16 2.09 -33.42
C GLU A 204 5.40 2.64 -32.68
N PHE A 205 5.19 3.59 -31.78
CA PHE A 205 6.28 4.33 -31.12
C PHE A 205 6.59 3.79 -29.72
N LYS A 206 7.78 3.19 -29.56
CA LYS A 206 8.29 2.68 -28.28
C LYS A 206 8.43 3.76 -27.19
N SER A 207 8.69 5.01 -27.58
CA SER A 207 8.86 6.18 -26.71
C SER A 207 7.54 6.86 -26.34
N ASN A 208 6.49 6.73 -27.16
CA ASN A 208 5.16 7.34 -26.93
C ASN A 208 4.32 6.51 -25.93
N LEU A 209 4.93 6.15 -24.81
CA LEU A 209 4.35 5.37 -23.74
C LEU A 209 4.71 5.99 -22.40
N HIS A 210 3.74 6.06 -21.49
CA HIS A 210 3.94 6.51 -20.12
C HIS A 210 3.40 5.51 -19.08
N ILE A 211 3.90 5.61 -17.86
CA ILE A 211 3.56 4.70 -16.75
C ILE A 211 2.34 5.25 -16.01
N ALA A 212 1.14 4.87 -16.45
CA ALA A 212 -0.12 5.26 -15.81
C ALA A 212 -0.30 4.60 -14.43
N GLU A 213 0.02 3.31 -14.30
CA GLU A 213 0.01 2.61 -13.01
C GLU A 213 1.27 1.77 -12.80
N SER A 214 1.81 1.86 -11.59
CA SER A 214 2.90 1.05 -11.08
C SER A 214 2.53 0.58 -9.67
N GLN A 215 2.30 -0.73 -9.51
CA GLN A 215 1.77 -1.30 -8.27
C GLN A 215 2.62 -2.48 -7.78
N THR A 216 2.55 -2.75 -6.48
CA THR A 216 3.33 -3.83 -5.85
C THR A 216 2.45 -4.74 -5.00
N GLY A 217 2.56 -6.05 -5.20
CA GLY A 217 1.83 -7.08 -4.47
C GLY A 217 2.67 -7.76 -3.40
N ARG A 218 2.02 -8.22 -2.32
CA ARG A 218 2.62 -9.22 -1.41
C ARG A 218 2.59 -10.58 -2.09
N GLY A 219 3.73 -11.25 -2.18
CA GLY A 219 3.83 -12.62 -2.70
C GLY A 219 3.70 -13.68 -1.59
N ARG A 220 3.81 -14.96 -1.96
CA ARG A 220 3.79 -16.06 -0.99
C ARG A 220 5.01 -16.00 -0.07
N TYR A 221 4.77 -15.76 1.22
CA TYR A 221 5.80 -15.79 2.25
C TYR A 221 6.25 -17.22 2.55
N VAL A 222 7.55 -17.42 2.67
CA VAL A 222 8.13 -18.67 3.18
C VAL A 222 8.48 -18.46 4.65
N LYS A 223 7.92 -19.28 5.55
CA LYS A 223 8.23 -19.25 6.98
C LYS A 223 9.56 -19.99 7.26
N ARG A 224 10.33 -19.48 8.21
CA ARG A 224 11.56 -20.06 8.78
C ARG A 224 11.60 -19.79 10.28
N VAL A 225 12.27 -20.65 11.03
CA VAL A 225 12.53 -20.42 12.46
C VAL A 225 13.82 -19.63 12.61
N ARG A 226 13.81 -18.60 13.45
CA ARG A 226 15.01 -17.89 13.93
C ARG A 226 15.18 -18.26 15.40
N CYS A 227 16.27 -18.94 15.73
CA CYS A 227 16.60 -19.25 17.12
C CYS A 227 17.09 -17.96 17.83
N HIS A 228 16.72 -17.81 19.10
CA HIS A 228 17.16 -16.76 20.00
C HIS A 228 17.75 -17.38 21.28
N GLY A 229 18.28 -16.55 22.19
CA GLY A 229 18.74 -17.01 23.50
C GLY A 229 17.59 -17.52 24.38
N LYS A 230 17.94 -18.14 25.52
CA LYS A 230 16.98 -18.63 26.54
C LYS A 230 15.91 -19.59 25.98
N GLY A 231 16.25 -20.42 24.98
CA GLY A 231 15.32 -21.36 24.36
C GLY A 231 14.22 -20.73 23.49
N MET A 232 14.21 -19.41 23.32
CA MET A 232 13.18 -18.72 22.55
C MET A 232 13.40 -18.86 21.04
N PHE A 233 12.33 -18.83 20.26
CA PHE A 233 12.41 -18.78 18.79
C PHE A 233 11.37 -17.83 18.19
N GLY A 234 11.73 -17.21 17.06
CA GLY A 234 10.88 -16.28 16.32
C GLY A 234 10.57 -16.80 14.91
N MET A 235 9.34 -16.56 14.43
CA MET A 235 8.92 -16.96 13.09
C MET A 235 9.33 -15.94 12.03
N MET A 236 10.50 -16.13 11.43
CA MET A 236 10.99 -15.33 10.31
C MET A 236 10.15 -15.57 9.04
N LYS A 237 9.74 -14.48 8.37
CA LYS A 237 9.02 -14.52 7.10
C LYS A 237 9.95 -14.07 5.98
N ILE A 238 10.41 -15.01 5.15
CA ILE A 238 11.12 -14.70 3.90
C ILE A 238 10.09 -14.09 2.94
N SER A 239 10.16 -12.77 2.79
CA SER A 239 9.30 -12.02 1.88
C SER A 239 9.62 -12.30 0.41
N ARG A 240 8.57 -12.32 -0.40
CA ARG A 240 8.55 -12.19 -1.86
C ARG A 240 7.49 -11.15 -2.22
N CYS A 241 7.62 -10.51 -3.36
CA CYS A 241 6.66 -9.55 -3.88
C CYS A 241 6.32 -9.83 -5.35
N HIS A 242 5.36 -9.07 -5.84
CA HIS A 242 4.99 -8.99 -7.25
C HIS A 242 5.09 -7.53 -7.68
N TYR A 243 5.49 -7.27 -8.92
CA TYR A 243 5.51 -5.94 -9.49
C TYR A 243 4.59 -5.92 -10.72
N PHE A 244 3.71 -4.92 -10.79
CA PHE A 244 2.69 -4.75 -11.81
C PHE A 244 2.85 -3.38 -12.44
N VAL A 245 2.77 -3.31 -13.77
CA VAL A 245 2.80 -2.07 -14.54
C VAL A 245 1.64 -2.04 -15.53
N LYS A 246 1.03 -0.86 -15.68
CA LYS A 246 0.13 -0.47 -16.78
C LYS A 246 0.84 0.65 -17.55
N LEU A 247 1.18 0.38 -18.80
CA LEU A 247 1.61 1.38 -19.76
C LEU A 247 0.39 1.86 -20.54
N VAL A 248 0.38 3.14 -20.88
CA VAL A 248 -0.65 3.75 -21.73
C VAL A 248 0.04 4.52 -22.85
N GLU A 249 -0.50 4.40 -24.06
CA GLU A 249 -0.09 5.14 -25.25
C GLU A 249 -0.34 6.65 -25.10
N GLY A 250 0.59 7.45 -25.59
CA GLY A 250 0.54 8.91 -25.52
C GLY A 250 1.57 9.52 -24.56
N PRO A 251 1.78 10.85 -24.63
CA PRO A 251 2.67 11.57 -23.72
C PRO A 251 2.19 11.44 -22.27
N PRO A 252 3.10 11.53 -21.28
CA PRO A 252 2.69 11.56 -19.87
C PRO A 252 1.76 12.77 -19.63
N PRO A 253 0.66 12.61 -18.88
CA PRO A 253 -0.21 13.72 -18.55
C PRO A 253 0.56 14.77 -17.72
N PRO A 254 0.34 16.07 -17.95
CA PRO A 254 0.97 17.10 -17.14
C PRO A 254 0.58 16.94 -15.67
N PRO A 255 1.48 17.22 -14.71
CA PRO A 255 1.11 17.22 -13.30
C PRO A 255 0.05 18.30 -13.05
N GLU A 256 -0.96 17.97 -12.25
CA GLU A 256 -1.97 18.94 -11.83
C GLU A 256 -1.30 20.14 -11.14
N PRO A 257 -1.58 21.38 -11.58
CA PRO A 257 -0.99 22.56 -10.95
C PRO A 257 -1.50 22.70 -9.50
N PRO A 258 -0.69 23.23 -8.58
CA PRO A 258 -1.16 23.50 -7.22
C PRO A 258 -2.30 24.51 -7.25
N LYS A 259 -3.39 24.22 -6.51
CA LYS A 259 -4.56 25.11 -6.41
C LYS A 259 -4.16 26.51 -5.97
N THR A 260 -4.54 27.54 -6.71
CA THR A 260 -4.24 28.93 -6.34
C THR A 260 -5.15 29.40 -5.20
N GLY A 261 -4.79 30.52 -4.55
CA GLY A 261 -5.65 31.14 -3.54
C GLY A 261 -7.02 31.58 -4.10
N PHE A 262 -7.09 31.97 -5.38
CA PHE A 262 -8.35 32.27 -6.04
C PHE A 262 -9.24 31.04 -6.24
N ASP A 263 -8.65 29.88 -6.53
CA ASP A 263 -9.40 28.63 -6.67
C ASP A 263 -9.93 28.17 -5.31
N GLN A 264 -9.13 28.30 -4.26
CA GLN A 264 -9.57 28.04 -2.88
C GLN A 264 -10.71 28.98 -2.45
N ALA A 265 -10.63 30.27 -2.80
CA ALA A 265 -11.69 31.24 -2.53
C ALA A 265 -12.98 30.92 -3.33
N LYS A 266 -12.87 30.52 -4.60
CA LYS A 266 -14.00 30.06 -5.42
C LYS A 266 -14.64 28.80 -4.83
N GLU A 267 -13.84 27.80 -4.46
CA GLU A 267 -14.31 26.56 -3.82
C GLU A 267 -15.06 26.86 -2.52
N TYR A 268 -14.52 27.73 -1.67
CA TYR A 268 -15.18 28.17 -0.44
C TYR A 268 -16.51 28.89 -0.71
N VAL A 269 -16.53 29.86 -1.64
CA VAL A 269 -17.78 30.55 -2.04
C VAL A 269 -18.80 29.56 -2.63
N GLN A 270 -18.36 28.56 -3.39
CA GLN A 270 -19.24 27.54 -3.96
C GLN A 270 -19.78 26.58 -2.88
N GLN A 271 -18.99 26.21 -1.87
CA GLN A 271 -19.48 25.50 -0.68
C GLN A 271 -20.55 26.31 0.06
N LEU A 272 -20.33 27.63 0.23
CA LEU A 272 -21.32 28.53 0.85
C LEU A 272 -22.60 28.71 0.01
N ARG A 273 -22.53 28.58 -1.33
CA ARG A 273 -23.70 28.59 -2.22
C ARG A 273 -24.46 27.26 -2.22
N ASN A 274 -23.73 26.14 -2.10
CA ASN A 274 -24.30 24.79 -2.12
C ASN A 274 -24.96 24.38 -0.79
N ARG A 275 -24.92 25.22 0.25
CA ARG A 275 -25.57 24.94 1.54
C ARG A 275 -27.10 25.05 1.39
N THR A 276 -27.80 23.99 1.75
CA THR A 276 -29.27 23.96 1.89
C THR A 276 -29.65 23.93 3.37
N LEU A 277 -30.91 24.23 3.67
CA LEU A 277 -31.45 24.02 5.01
C LEU A 277 -31.60 22.51 5.25
N VAL A 278 -31.02 21.99 6.34
CA VAL A 278 -30.88 20.54 6.57
C VAL A 278 -32.16 19.91 7.17
N HIS A 279 -33.02 20.72 7.79
CA HIS A 279 -34.17 20.28 8.58
C HIS A 279 -35.50 20.92 8.17
N THR A 280 -35.57 21.49 6.97
CA THR A 280 -36.80 22.02 6.37
C THR A 280 -36.91 21.57 4.92
N LEU A 281 -38.14 21.50 4.41
CA LEU A 281 -38.41 21.33 2.98
C LEU A 281 -38.12 22.63 2.20
#